data_AF-A0AAF0PZ12-F1
#
_entry.id   AF-A0AAF0PZ12-F1
#
_cell.length_a   1.000
_cell.length_b   1.000
_cell.length_c   1.000
_cell.angle_alpha   90.00
_cell.angle_beta   90.00
_cell.angle_gamma   90.00
#
_symmetry.space_group_name_H-M   'P 1'
#
loop_
_entity.id
_entity.type
_entity.pdbx_description
1 polymer ?
#
loop_
_entity_poly.entity_id
_entity_poly.type
_entity_poly.pdbx_seq_one_letter_code
_entity_poly.pdbx_strand_id
1 'polypeptide(L)'
;MWGNFVIKVGNGRKTMFWNDVWVRQTPLIYNLNQQKLATISEVKNAQGWNLSFRRFLNDWEVERMVQFYNTLEQAKSLNFEEDRLLWKLDKDGKFRVKAAYKLLDISTETKEWWPWKMIRKGKIPHKACFTWLVANQAILTQ
;
A
#
# COMPACT_ATOMS: atom_id res chain seq x y z
N MET A 1 -1.48 -7.50 0.89
CA MET A 1 -0.69 -7.57 -0.35
C MET A 1 0.27 -6.39 -0.51
N TRP A 2 -0.16 -5.14 -0.30
CA TRP A 2 0.66 -3.93 -0.45
C TRP A 2 1.90 -3.82 0.45
N GLY A 3 1.90 -4.44 1.64
CA GLY A 3 3.03 -4.38 2.58
C GLY A 3 4.34 -5.05 2.11
N ASN A 4 4.28 -5.86 1.05
CA ASN A 4 5.42 -6.62 0.52
C ASN A 4 6.20 -5.87 -0.58
N PHE A 5 5.81 -4.64 -0.91
CA PHE A 5 6.52 -3.82 -1.89
C PHE A 5 7.20 -2.63 -1.21
N VAL A 6 8.31 -2.18 -1.80
CA VAL A 6 9.01 -0.92 -1.49
C VAL A 6 9.09 -0.12 -2.77
N ILE A 7 8.87 1.19 -2.67
CA ILE A 7 9.06 2.08 -3.80
C ILE A 7 10.53 2.52 -3.83
N LYS A 8 11.20 2.23 -4.95
CA LYS A 8 12.48 2.85 -5.29
C LYS A 8 12.16 4.07 -6.14
N VAL A 9 12.30 5.24 -5.53
CA VAL A 9 12.08 6.53 -6.19
C VAL A 9 13.20 6.76 -7.22
N GLY A 10 12.80 7.11 -8.45
CA GLY A 10 13.67 7.54 -9.53
C GLY A 10 13.40 9.03 -9.82
N ASN A 11 12.62 9.28 -10.87
CA ASN A 11 12.19 10.62 -11.29
C ASN A 11 11.03 11.20 -10.47
N GLY A 12 10.39 10.40 -9.62
CA GLY A 12 9.36 10.84 -8.68
C GLY A 12 8.00 11.14 -9.32
N ARG A 13 7.77 10.80 -10.60
CA ARG A 13 6.53 11.12 -11.33
C ARG A 13 5.38 10.16 -11.03
N LYS A 14 5.68 8.95 -10.55
CA LYS A 14 4.67 7.92 -10.25
C LYS A 14 4.50 7.71 -8.75
N THR A 15 5.32 8.38 -7.93
CA THR A 15 5.30 8.28 -6.48
C THR A 15 4.61 9.50 -5.88
N MET A 16 3.50 9.30 -5.18
CA MET A 16 2.80 10.33 -4.41
C MET A 16 3.61 10.70 -3.16
N PHE A 17 3.92 11.98 -3.00
CA PHE A 17 4.75 12.46 -1.90
C PHE A 17 4.19 12.05 -0.53
N TRP A 18 2.87 12.15 -0.36
CA TRP A 18 2.19 11.86 0.92
C TRP A 18 1.51 10.50 1.00
N ASN A 19 1.07 9.91 -0.12
CA ASN A 19 0.25 8.69 -0.05
C ASN A 19 1.07 7.41 -0.21
N ASP A 20 2.31 7.52 -0.70
CA ASP A 20 3.21 6.40 -0.87
C ASP A 20 4.24 6.28 0.26
N VAL A 21 4.64 5.03 0.54
CA VAL A 21 5.65 4.73 1.56
C VAL A 21 7.04 4.74 0.93
N TRP A 22 7.62 5.94 0.81
CA TRP A 22 8.99 6.15 0.30
C TRP A 22 9.89 6.90 1.29
N VAL A 23 9.30 7.73 2.17
CA VAL A 23 9.97 8.40 3.29
C VAL A 23 9.14 8.28 4.55
N ARG A 24 9.78 8.37 5.72
CA ARG A 24 9.05 8.42 6.99
C ARG A 24 8.33 9.76 7.09
N GLN A 25 7.02 9.74 6.91
CA GLN A 25 6.17 10.91 7.02
C GLN A 25 5.77 11.19 8.47
N THR A 26 5.45 12.45 8.75
CA THR A 26 4.88 12.86 10.03
C THR A 26 3.42 13.28 9.84
N PRO A 27 2.47 12.77 10.65
CA PRO A 27 1.06 13.12 10.53
C PRO A 27 0.80 14.62 10.66
N LEU A 28 1.61 15.32 11.46
CA LEU A 28 1.51 16.76 11.64
C LEU A 28 1.75 17.53 10.33
N ILE A 29 2.88 17.28 9.67
CA ILE A 29 3.27 18.02 8.46
C ILE A 29 2.33 17.66 7.33
N TYR A 30 1.95 16.37 7.24
CA TYR A 30 0.88 15.94 6.35
C TYR A 30 -0.33 16.84 6.56
N ASN A 31 -0.91 16.91 7.76
CA ASN A 31 -2.13 17.67 8.04
C ASN A 31 -2.07 19.17 7.72
N LEU A 32 -0.88 19.77 7.77
CA LEU A 32 -0.68 21.19 7.45
C LEU A 32 -0.51 21.43 5.95
N ASN A 33 0.01 20.44 5.21
CA ASN A 33 0.31 20.57 3.80
C ASN A 33 -0.95 20.52 2.93
N GLN A 34 -0.99 21.35 1.87
CA GLN A 34 -2.12 21.44 0.95
C GLN A 34 -2.00 20.50 -0.26
N GLN A 35 -0.79 20.07 -0.61
CA GLN A 35 -0.46 19.28 -1.80
C GLN A 35 -0.60 17.77 -1.54
N LYS A 36 -1.74 17.32 -1.01
CA LYS A 36 -1.98 15.94 -0.55
C LYS A 36 -1.82 14.87 -1.62
N LEU A 37 -2.13 15.22 -2.86
CA LEU A 37 -2.11 14.31 -4.01
C LEU A 37 -0.89 14.54 -4.91
N ALA A 38 0.00 15.44 -4.53
CA ALA A 38 1.16 15.76 -5.35
C ALA A 38 2.16 14.61 -5.37
N THR A 39 2.78 14.44 -6.52
CA THR A 39 3.91 13.53 -6.74
C THR A 39 5.20 14.14 -6.22
N ILE A 40 6.22 13.31 -6.01
CA ILE A 40 7.54 13.79 -5.58
C ILE A 40 8.10 14.80 -6.60
N SER A 41 7.88 14.56 -7.91
CA SER A 41 8.36 15.45 -8.98
C SER A 41 7.70 16.83 -8.99
N GLU A 42 6.49 16.97 -8.44
CA GLU A 42 5.79 18.26 -8.35
C GLU A 42 6.21 19.06 -7.12
N VAL A 43 6.69 18.37 -6.09
CA VAL A 43 7.09 18.97 -4.81
C VAL A 43 8.59 19.24 -4.77
N LYS A 44 9.43 18.54 -5.54
CA LYS A 44 10.88 18.74 -5.60
C LYS A 44 11.28 19.51 -6.86
N ASN A 45 11.72 20.75 -6.67
CA ASN A 45 12.21 21.63 -7.73
C ASN A 45 13.74 21.75 -7.69
N ALA A 46 14.32 22.45 -8.67
CA ALA A 46 15.76 22.73 -8.73
C ALA A 46 16.27 23.47 -7.48
N GLN A 47 15.43 24.30 -6.84
CA GLN A 47 15.76 25.03 -5.62
C GLN A 47 15.57 24.22 -4.33
N GLY A 48 14.98 23.02 -4.38
CA GLY A 48 14.71 22.19 -3.20
C GLY A 48 13.27 21.73 -3.09
N TRP A 49 12.87 21.34 -1.87
CA TRP A 49 11.51 20.87 -1.58
C TRP A 49 10.56 22.04 -1.35
N ASN A 50 9.53 22.13 -2.19
CA ASN A 50 8.51 23.17 -2.19
C ASN A 50 7.19 22.65 -1.60
N LEU A 51 7.05 22.77 -0.28
CA LEU A 51 5.85 22.35 0.46
C LEU A 51 4.94 23.56 0.75
N SER A 52 3.68 23.50 0.31
CA SER A 52 2.66 24.52 0.60
C SER A 52 1.86 24.17 1.84
N PHE A 53 1.74 25.12 2.78
CA PHE A 53 1.02 24.96 4.04
C PHE A 53 -0.23 25.84 4.10
N ARG A 54 -1.29 25.33 4.73
CA ARG A 54 -2.55 26.08 4.89
C ARG A 54 -2.47 27.29 5.84
N ARG A 55 -1.40 27.38 6.64
CA ARG A 55 -1.09 28.47 7.56
C ARG A 55 0.41 28.51 7.85
N PHE A 56 0.88 29.61 8.45
CA PHE A 56 2.23 29.67 9.02
C PHE A 56 2.42 28.63 10.12
N LEU A 57 3.66 28.17 10.27
CA LEU A 57 4.09 27.21 11.28
C LEU A 57 4.25 27.92 12.62
N ASN A 58 3.83 27.27 13.70
CA ASN A 58 4.16 27.71 15.05
C ASN A 58 5.59 27.28 15.42
N ASP A 59 6.23 27.93 16.39
CA ASP A 59 7.62 27.65 16.78
C ASP A 59 7.89 26.16 17.07
N TRP A 60 6.95 25.49 17.75
CA TRP A 60 7.06 24.06 18.07
C TRP A 60 6.85 23.14 16.85
N GLU A 61 6.29 23.64 15.76
CA GLU A 61 6.12 22.90 14.50
C GLU A 61 7.36 23.05 13.60
N VAL A 62 8.07 24.18 13.71
CA VAL A 62 9.30 24.47 12.97
C VAL A 62 10.37 23.41 13.25
N GLU A 63 10.57 23.02 14.50
CA GLU A 63 11.55 21.98 14.84
C GLU A 63 11.24 20.65 14.15
N ARG A 64 9.97 20.24 14.15
CA ARG A 64 9.51 19.00 13.48
C ARG A 64 9.65 19.10 11.96
N MET A 65 9.43 20.29 11.41
CA MET A 65 9.66 20.59 10.01
C MET A 65 11.14 20.44 9.63
N VAL A 66 12.06 20.98 10.44
CA VAL A 66 13.50 20.84 10.21
C VAL A 66 13.92 19.36 10.23
N GLN A 67 13.45 18.59 11.22
CA GLN A 67 13.71 17.15 11.29
C GLN A 67 13.17 16.40 10.06
N PHE A 68 12.00 16.78 9.57
CA PHE A 68 11.43 16.21 8.37
C PHE A 68 12.24 16.55 7.12
N TYR A 69 12.63 17.81 6.93
CA TYR A 69 13.51 18.21 5.83
C TYR A 69 14.86 17.46 5.86
N ASN A 70 15.45 17.25 7.04
CA ASN A 70 16.65 16.42 7.17
C ASN A 70 16.42 14.98 6.69
N THR A 71 15.24 14.42 6.98
CA THR A 71 14.86 13.09 6.50
C THR A 71 14.69 13.07 4.98
N LEU A 72 14.12 14.14 4.39
CA LEU A 72 13.97 14.28 2.95
C LEU A 72 15.32 14.38 2.22
N GLU A 73 16.28 15.13 2.78
CA GLU A 73 17.62 15.25 2.19
C GLU A 73 18.41 13.92 2.25
N GLN A 74 18.19 13.11 3.30
CA GLN A 74 18.79 11.77 3.40
C GLN A 74 18.20 10.78 2.39
N ALA A 75 16.95 10.98 1.94
CA ALA A 75 16.26 10.06 1.03
C ALA A 75 16.82 10.02 -0.41
N LYS A 76 17.89 10.79 -0.70
CA LYS A 76 18.60 10.93 -1.98
C LYS A 76 17.88 11.79 -3.03
N SER A 77 18.71 12.35 -3.92
CA SER A 77 18.32 13.12 -5.09
C SER A 77 17.57 12.26 -6.11
N LEU A 78 16.50 12.85 -6.68
CA LEU A 78 15.84 12.29 -7.85
C LEU A 78 16.84 12.03 -8.96
N ASN A 79 16.62 10.95 -9.72
CA ASN A 79 17.40 10.62 -10.90
C ASN A 79 16.51 10.63 -12.14
N PHE A 80 17.10 10.40 -13.31
CA PHE A 80 16.37 10.37 -14.57
C PHE A 80 15.66 9.03 -14.83
N GLU A 81 15.84 8.01 -13.99
CA GLU A 81 15.19 6.71 -14.16
C GLU A 81 13.71 6.77 -13.73
N GLU A 82 12.89 5.85 -14.25
CA GLU A 82 11.53 5.72 -13.73
C GLU A 82 11.49 5.15 -12.30
N ASP A 83 10.46 5.56 -11.55
CA ASP A 83 10.10 4.96 -10.27
C ASP A 83 9.80 3.45 -10.42
N ARG A 84 10.26 2.64 -9.46
CA ARG A 84 10.09 1.18 -9.50
C ARG A 84 9.50 0.64 -8.20
N LEU A 85 8.64 -0.38 -8.33
CA LEU A 85 8.19 -1.19 -7.21
C LEU A 85 9.12 -2.40 -7.06
N LEU A 86 9.75 -2.51 -5.90
CA LEU A 86 10.61 -3.62 -5.52
C LEU A 86 9.85 -4.55 -4.57
N TRP A 87 9.87 -5.84 -4.86
CA TRP A 87 9.27 -6.84 -3.99
C TRP A 87 10.25 -7.23 -2.87
N LYS A 88 9.87 -7.01 -1.61
CA LYS A 88 10.70 -7.23 -0.41
C LYS A 88 11.16 -8.67 -0.23
N LEU A 89 10.43 -9.61 -0.83
CA LEU A 89 10.59 -11.04 -0.59
C LEU A 89 11.57 -11.71 -1.55
N ASP A 90 12.06 -10.97 -2.54
CA ASP A 90 13.10 -11.43 -3.45
C ASP A 90 14.31 -10.53 -3.33
N LYS A 91 15.52 -11.12 -3.30
CA LYS A 91 16.78 -10.37 -3.19
C LYS A 91 16.99 -9.44 -4.39
N ASP A 92 16.48 -9.83 -5.55
CA ASP A 92 16.55 -9.04 -6.78
C ASP A 92 15.41 -8.02 -6.90
N GLY A 93 14.51 -7.96 -5.91
CA GLY A 93 13.33 -7.08 -5.92
C GLY A 93 12.27 -7.46 -6.95
N LYS A 94 12.37 -8.62 -7.59
CA LYS A 94 11.46 -9.04 -8.67
C LYS A 94 10.28 -9.82 -8.14
N PHE A 95 9.08 -9.45 -8.56
CA PHE A 95 7.89 -10.22 -8.25
C PHE A 95 7.91 -11.60 -8.92
N ARG A 96 7.64 -12.65 -8.15
CA ARG A 96 7.53 -14.02 -8.67
C ARG A 96 6.18 -14.62 -8.28
N VAL A 97 5.36 -14.96 -9.28
CA VAL A 97 3.99 -15.48 -9.10
C VAL A 97 3.96 -16.69 -8.15
N LYS A 98 4.83 -17.68 -8.36
CA LYS A 98 4.91 -18.89 -7.51
C LYS A 98 5.15 -18.56 -6.03
N ALA A 99 6.03 -17.60 -5.76
CA ALA A 99 6.35 -17.21 -4.39
C ALA A 99 5.23 -16.33 -3.79
N ALA A 100 4.53 -15.54 -4.60
CA ALA A 100 3.34 -14.81 -4.18
C ALA A 100 2.20 -15.74 -3.71
N TYR A 101 1.92 -16.80 -4.48
CA TYR A 101 0.92 -17.81 -4.09
C TYR A 101 1.28 -18.54 -2.80
N LYS A 102 2.55 -18.92 -2.61
CA LYS A 102 2.99 -19.55 -1.35
C LYS A 102 2.71 -18.69 -0.12
N LEU A 103 2.86 -17.37 -0.21
CA LEU A 103 2.55 -16.46 0.90
C LEU A 103 1.06 -16.39 1.19
N LEU A 104 0.24 -16.40 0.14
CA LEU A 104 -1.21 -16.43 0.27
C LEU A 104 -1.63 -17.74 0.95
N ASP A 105 -1.08 -18.88 0.53
CA ASP A 105 -1.37 -20.19 1.11
C ASP A 105 -1.01 -20.22 2.61
N ILE A 106 0.19 -19.78 3.01
CA ILE A 106 0.59 -19.69 4.43
C ILE A 106 -0.36 -18.78 5.22
N SER A 107 -0.78 -17.64 4.65
CA SER A 107 -1.73 -16.75 5.34
C SER A 107 -3.11 -17.40 5.52
N THR A 108 -3.52 -18.27 4.58
CA THR A 108 -4.79 -19.00 4.65
C THR A 108 -4.75 -20.22 5.55
N GLU A 109 -3.59 -20.80 5.83
CA GLU A 109 -3.44 -21.87 6.82
C GLU A 109 -3.84 -21.42 8.23
N THR A 110 -3.72 -20.12 8.56
CA THR A 110 -4.25 -19.60 9.84
C THR A 110 -5.79 -19.49 9.89
N LYS A 111 -6.50 -19.68 8.78
CA LYS A 111 -7.96 -19.84 8.70
C LYS A 111 -8.31 -21.33 8.54
N GLU A 112 -7.92 -22.15 9.51
CA GLU A 112 -8.15 -23.60 9.45
C GLU A 112 -9.64 -24.00 9.45
N TRP A 113 -10.58 -23.11 9.76
CA TRP A 113 -12.00 -23.41 9.65
C TRP A 113 -12.63 -22.83 8.37
N TRP A 114 -12.23 -23.32 7.20
CA TRP A 114 -12.86 -22.93 5.93
C TRP A 114 -13.77 -24.06 5.39
N PRO A 115 -15.08 -23.81 5.21
CA PRO A 115 -16.09 -24.87 5.04
C PRO A 115 -15.94 -25.73 3.77
N TRP A 116 -15.20 -25.29 2.74
CA TRP A 116 -15.00 -26.08 1.52
C TRP A 116 -14.29 -27.43 1.75
N LYS A 117 -13.45 -27.54 2.79
CA LYS A 117 -12.83 -28.83 3.15
C LYS A 117 -13.86 -29.84 3.70
N MET A 118 -14.93 -29.37 4.36
CA MET A 118 -16.07 -30.22 4.75
C MET A 118 -16.95 -30.58 3.56
N ILE A 119 -17.23 -29.61 2.68
CA ILE A 119 -18.03 -29.84 1.46
C ILE A 119 -17.37 -30.91 0.57
N ARG A 120 -16.04 -30.94 0.51
CA ARG A 120 -15.29 -31.93 -0.29
C ARG A 120 -15.18 -33.31 0.36
N LYS A 121 -15.32 -33.41 1.69
CA LYS A 121 -15.21 -34.67 2.45
C LYS A 121 -16.57 -35.29 2.80
N GLY A 122 -17.64 -34.51 2.85
CA GLY A 122 -18.99 -35.04 2.94
C GLY A 122 -19.41 -35.57 1.59
N LYS A 123 -19.83 -36.84 1.51
CA LYS A 123 -20.74 -37.27 0.43
C LYS A 123 -22.00 -36.42 0.61
N ILE A 124 -22.08 -35.33 -0.12
CA ILE A 124 -23.19 -34.39 -0.04
C ILE A 124 -24.42 -35.19 -0.49
N PRO A 125 -25.40 -35.48 0.40
CA PRO A 125 -26.64 -36.07 -0.07
C PRO A 125 -27.27 -35.06 -1.04
N HIS A 126 -27.84 -35.54 -2.15
CA HIS A 126 -28.42 -34.71 -3.23
C HIS A 126 -29.36 -33.57 -2.76
N LYS A 127 -29.81 -33.62 -1.50
CA LYS A 127 -30.63 -32.60 -0.84
C LYS A 127 -29.87 -31.32 -0.43
N ALA A 128 -28.54 -31.30 -0.40
CA ALA A 128 -27.80 -30.09 0.04
C ALA A 128 -27.67 -29.01 -1.06
N CYS A 129 -27.93 -29.33 -2.33
CA CYS A 129 -28.08 -28.30 -3.37
C CYS A 129 -29.24 -27.35 -3.06
N PHE A 130 -30.31 -27.86 -2.42
CA PHE A 130 -31.46 -27.04 -2.05
C PHE A 130 -31.17 -26.08 -0.90
N THR A 131 -30.34 -26.48 0.07
CA THR A 131 -29.94 -25.58 1.16
C THR A 131 -29.10 -24.39 0.69
N TRP A 132 -28.29 -24.55 -0.36
CA TRP A 132 -27.53 -23.44 -0.96
C TRP A 132 -28.45 -22.45 -1.70
N LEU A 133 -29.48 -22.95 -2.40
CA LEU A 133 -30.49 -22.10 -3.05
C LEU A 133 -31.34 -21.31 -2.03
N VAL A 134 -31.73 -21.96 -0.93
CA VAL A 134 -32.49 -21.33 0.17
C VAL A 134 -31.65 -20.27 0.88
N ALA A 135 -30.36 -20.53 1.13
CA ALA A 135 -29.44 -19.56 1.73
C ALA A 135 -29.18 -18.35 0.83
N ASN A 136 -29.24 -18.52 -0.49
CA ASN A 136 -29.13 -17.45 -1.48
C ASN A 136 -30.46 -16.75 -1.81
N GLN A 137 -31.55 -17.05 -1.08
CA GLN A 137 -32.89 -16.47 -1.30
C GLN A 137 -33.39 -16.59 -2.76
N ALA A 138 -32.91 -17.58 -3.52
CA ALA A 138 -33.40 -17.84 -4.87
C ALA A 138 -34.63 -18.76 -4.79
N ILE A 139 -35.74 -18.22 -4.27
CA ILE A 139 -37.04 -18.90 -4.28
C ILE A 139 -37.73 -18.46 -5.57
N LEU A 140 -37.87 -19.38 -6.54
CA LEU A 140 -38.82 -19.22 -7.63
C LEU A 140 -40.22 -19.37 -7.02
N THR A 141 -40.86 -18.23 -6.73
CA THR A 141 -42.30 -18.18 -6.46
C THR A 141 -43.03 -18.61 -7.72
N GLN A 142 -43.94 -19.58 -7.53
CA GLN A 142 -44.76 -20.26 -8.53
C GLN A 142 -45.73 -19.31 -9.25
#